data_AF-A0A9P5GFK4-F1
#
_entry.id   AF-A0A9P5GFK4-F1
#
_cell.length_a   1.000
_cell.length_b   1.000
_cell.length_c   1.000
_cell.angle_alpha   90.00
_cell.angle_beta   90.00
_cell.angle_gamma   90.00
#
_symmetry.space_group_name_H-M   'P 1'
#
loop_
_entity.id
_entity.type
_entity.pdbx_description
1 polymer ?
#
loop_
_entity_poly.entity_id
_entity_poly.type
_entity_poly.pdbx_seq_one_letter_code
_entity_poly.pdbx_strand_id
1 'polypeptide(L)'
;MITISSELVEIVVSVLAEDEHSFITGFKLVYGESSSSTSFGYQIPQKQITIDLRGQQLTGFEVFAGEGGIQAIRPIFDQEDGIRRSVIGTPNTTCESVLVTPDGEIKAFVGDFDDLQ
;
A
#
# COMPACT_ATOMS: atom_id res chain seq x y z
N MET A 1 -14.79 1.46 0.86
CA MET A 1 -14.36 0.11 0.43
C MET A 1 -14.20 0.11 -1.08
N ILE A 2 -13.08 -0.39 -1.58
CA ILE A 2 -12.83 -0.56 -3.03
C ILE A 2 -12.60 -2.04 -3.31
N THR A 3 -13.36 -2.59 -4.25
CA THR A 3 -13.21 -3.96 -4.73
C THR A 3 -12.11 -4.03 -5.79
N ILE A 4 -11.29 -5.07 -5.72
CA ILE A 4 -10.19 -5.30 -6.64
C ILE A 4 -10.68 -6.18 -7.79
N SER A 5 -10.40 -5.75 -9.02
CA SER A 5 -10.55 -6.58 -10.23
C SER A 5 -9.32 -7.46 -10.44
N SER A 6 -9.50 -8.62 -11.08
CA SER A 6 -8.40 -9.51 -11.50
C SER A 6 -7.43 -8.84 -12.49
N GLU A 7 -7.80 -7.69 -13.06
CA GLU A 7 -6.95 -6.90 -13.95
C GLU A 7 -5.99 -5.96 -13.21
N LEU A 8 -5.94 -5.99 -11.87
CA LEU A 8 -5.04 -5.14 -11.09
C LEU A 8 -3.59 -5.52 -11.38
N VAL A 9 -2.83 -4.59 -11.95
CA VAL A 9 -1.42 -4.83 -12.32
C VAL A 9 -0.45 -3.99 -11.50
N GLU A 10 -0.93 -2.93 -10.87
CA GLU A 10 -0.07 -1.98 -10.16
C GLU A 10 -0.84 -1.29 -9.01
N ILE A 11 -0.13 -1.05 -7.91
CA ILE A 11 -0.57 -0.20 -6.81
C ILE A 11 0.44 0.93 -6.65
N VAL A 12 -0.02 2.16 -6.81
CA VAL A 12 0.76 3.37 -6.54
C VAL A 12 0.46 3.85 -5.14
N VAL A 13 1.47 3.94 -4.29
CA VAL A 13 1.35 4.32 -2.88
C VAL A 13 1.79 5.77 -2.72
N SER A 14 0.95 6.63 -2.16
CA SER A 14 1.31 8.01 -1.82
C SER A 14 1.92 8.08 -0.42
N VAL A 15 3.08 8.71 -0.31
CA VAL A 15 3.88 8.79 0.93
C VAL A 15 4.16 10.24 1.28
N LEU A 16 3.69 10.69 2.45
CA LEU A 16 4.05 11.98 3.01
C LEU A 16 5.27 11.81 3.91
N ALA A 17 6.44 12.22 3.44
CA ALA A 17 7.62 12.32 4.29
C ALA A 17 7.50 13.55 5.21
N GLU A 18 7.70 13.33 6.50
CA GLU A 18 7.97 14.33 7.54
C GLU A 18 9.44 14.22 8.00
N ASP A 19 9.85 14.99 9.00
CA ASP A 19 11.26 15.14 9.39
C ASP A 19 11.90 13.80 9.81
N GLU A 20 11.25 13.02 10.68
CA GLU A 20 11.81 11.78 11.25
C GLU A 20 11.09 10.49 10.81
N HIS A 21 9.95 10.62 10.13
CA HIS A 21 9.12 9.50 9.72
C HIS A 21 8.26 9.88 8.50
N SER A 22 7.45 8.95 8.01
CA SER A 22 6.50 9.22 6.95
C SER A 22 5.11 8.74 7.28
N PHE A 23 4.14 9.08 6.43
CA PHE A 23 2.78 8.56 6.47
C PHE A 23 2.35 8.04 5.09
N ILE A 24 1.64 6.93 5.08
CA ILE A 24 0.94 6.43 3.90
C ILE A 24 -0.39 7.15 3.81
N THR A 25 -0.51 8.05 2.84
CA THR A 25 -1.69 8.94 2.76
C THR A 25 -2.75 8.45 1.81
N GLY A 26 -2.41 7.52 0.91
CA GLY A 26 -3.36 7.01 -0.06
C GLY A 26 -2.75 6.03 -1.05
N PHE A 27 -3.62 5.47 -1.88
CA PHE A 27 -3.30 4.47 -2.87
C PHE A 27 -4.03 4.78 -4.17
N LYS A 28 -3.43 4.40 -5.29
CA LYS A 28 -4.06 4.38 -6.60
C LYS A 28 -3.86 3.00 -7.20
N LEU A 29 -4.97 2.31 -7.43
CA LEU A 29 -5.04 0.99 -8.05
C LEU A 29 -5.11 1.16 -9.56
N VAL A 30 -4.21 0.51 -10.31
CA VAL A 30 -4.11 0.64 -11.77
C VAL A 30 -4.37 -0.72 -12.44
N TYR A 31 -5.27 -0.70 -13.42
CA TYR A 31 -5.74 -1.90 -14.13
C TYR A 31 -5.18 -1.96 -15.57
N GLY A 32 -4.69 -3.12 -15.99
CA GLY A 32 -3.73 -3.27 -17.09
C GLY A 32 -4.19 -2.84 -18.49
N GLU A 33 -5.45 -3.04 -18.85
CA GLU A 33 -5.92 -2.87 -20.25
C GLU A 33 -6.75 -1.60 -20.46
N SER A 34 -7.35 -1.04 -19.41
CA SER A 34 -8.38 0.01 -19.55
C SER A 34 -7.90 1.42 -19.25
N SER A 35 -6.62 1.62 -18.89
CA SER A 35 -6.12 2.87 -18.27
C SER A 35 -6.97 3.35 -17.08
N SER A 36 -7.88 2.51 -16.58
CA SER A 36 -8.75 2.83 -15.48
C SER A 36 -7.93 2.73 -14.20
N SER A 37 -8.19 3.65 -13.29
CA SER A 37 -7.59 3.60 -11.97
C SER A 37 -8.60 4.04 -10.93
N THR A 38 -8.46 3.48 -9.74
CA THR A 38 -9.27 3.86 -8.59
C THR A 38 -8.33 4.35 -7.51
N SER A 39 -8.53 5.60 -7.09
CA SER A 39 -7.76 6.20 -6.00
C SER A 39 -8.55 6.14 -4.70
N PHE A 40 -7.86 5.94 -3.58
CA PHE A 40 -8.39 6.14 -2.24
C PHE A 40 -7.36 6.76 -1.31
N GLY A 41 -7.84 7.53 -0.34
CA GLY A 41 -7.00 8.42 0.44
C GLY A 41 -6.44 9.58 -0.39
N TYR A 42 -5.54 10.33 0.22
CA TYR A 42 -4.92 11.53 -0.34
C TYR A 42 -3.74 11.20 -1.24
N GLN A 43 -3.81 11.66 -2.49
CA GLN A 43 -2.77 11.45 -3.50
C GLN A 43 -1.76 12.58 -3.47
N ILE A 44 -0.46 12.25 -3.38
CA ILE A 44 0.64 13.23 -3.45
C ILE A 44 1.47 12.92 -4.70
N PRO A 45 1.15 13.51 -5.87
CA PRO A 45 1.71 13.07 -7.16
C PRO A 45 3.24 13.00 -7.22
N GLN A 46 3.94 13.86 -6.48
CA GLN A 46 5.40 13.93 -6.48
C GLN A 46 6.07 13.01 -5.44
N LYS A 47 5.28 12.36 -4.59
CA LYS A 47 5.77 11.46 -3.52
C LYS A 47 5.05 10.12 -3.59
N GLN A 48 5.17 9.45 -4.74
CA GLN A 48 4.53 8.17 -4.99
C GLN A 48 5.56 7.06 -5.23
N ILE A 49 5.26 5.87 -4.73
CA ILE A 49 6.06 4.66 -4.91
C ILE A 49 5.18 3.59 -5.56
N THR A 50 5.70 2.96 -6.61
CA THR A 50 4.97 1.97 -7.40
C THR A 50 5.27 0.55 -6.93
N ILE A 51 4.21 -0.20 -6.65
CA ILE A 51 4.23 -1.66 -6.45
C ILE A 51 3.71 -2.30 -7.74
N ASP A 52 4.62 -2.94 -8.47
CA ASP A 52 4.29 -3.71 -9.68
C ASP A 52 3.85 -5.12 -9.28
N LEU A 53 2.64 -5.51 -9.70
CA LEU A 53 2.04 -6.82 -9.42
C LEU A 53 2.16 -7.79 -10.61
N ARG A 54 2.75 -7.36 -11.74
CA ARG A 54 2.83 -8.20 -12.95
C ARG A 54 3.67 -9.43 -12.68
N GLY A 55 3.05 -10.60 -12.79
CA GLY A 55 3.70 -11.89 -12.58
C GLY A 55 3.98 -12.23 -11.10
N GLN A 56 3.42 -11.48 -10.14
CA GLN A 56 3.55 -11.76 -8.71
C GLN A 56 2.21 -11.57 -8.01
N GLN A 57 1.72 -12.59 -7.30
CA GLN A 57 0.48 -12.49 -6.56
C GLN A 57 0.73 -11.80 -5.22
N LEU A 58 0.09 -10.66 -4.98
CA LEU A 58 0.10 -9.99 -3.68
C LEU A 58 -0.77 -10.78 -2.68
N THR A 59 -0.19 -11.16 -1.55
CA THR A 59 -0.87 -11.96 -0.51
C THR A 59 -1.14 -11.17 0.76
N GLY A 60 -0.52 -10.01 0.93
CA GLY A 60 -0.82 -9.12 2.04
C GLY A 60 0.18 -8.00 2.20
N PHE A 61 0.17 -7.41 3.40
CA PHE A 61 1.09 -6.37 3.81
C PHE A 61 1.56 -6.60 5.24
N GLU A 62 2.81 -6.28 5.52
CA GLU A 62 3.21 -5.89 6.86
C GLU A 62 3.03 -4.37 6.97
N VAL A 63 2.24 -3.94 7.94
CA VAL A 63 1.84 -2.54 8.13
C VAL A 63 2.51 -2.01 9.38
N PHE A 64 3.23 -0.89 9.27
CA PHE A 64 3.89 -0.22 10.39
C PHE A 64 3.02 0.96 10.82
N ALA A 65 2.34 0.81 11.94
CA ALA A 65 1.47 1.84 12.50
C ALA A 65 2.18 2.53 13.67
N GLY A 66 2.15 3.87 13.67
CA GLY A 66 2.66 4.69 14.76
C GLY A 66 1.62 5.72 15.18
N GLU A 67 2.04 6.66 16.01
CA GLU A 67 1.23 7.83 16.31
C GLU A 67 0.88 8.58 15.01
N GLY A 68 -0.39 8.98 14.86
CA GLY A 68 -0.88 9.70 13.68
C GLY A 68 -1.28 8.82 12.48
N GLY A 69 -0.98 7.51 12.48
CA GLY A 69 -1.49 6.59 11.46
C GLY A 69 -0.47 5.58 10.92
N ILE A 70 -0.70 5.13 9.69
CA ILE A 70 0.17 4.17 9.01
C ILE A 70 1.41 4.90 8.49
N GLN A 71 2.58 4.55 9.01
CA GLN A 71 3.82 5.25 8.68
C GLN A 71 4.58 4.61 7.53
N ALA A 72 4.48 3.29 7.42
CA ALA A 72 5.09 2.53 6.35
C ALA A 72 4.33 1.23 6.09
N ILE A 73 4.52 0.66 4.90
CA ILE A 73 4.00 -0.65 4.54
C ILE A 73 5.06 -1.46 3.80
N ARG A 74 4.97 -2.78 3.89
CA ARG A 74 5.79 -3.71 3.12
C ARG A 74 4.86 -4.69 2.41
N PRO A 75 4.78 -4.68 1.07
CA PRO A 75 3.96 -5.63 0.34
C PRO A 75 4.56 -7.03 0.44
N ILE A 76 3.68 -8.03 0.56
CA ILE A 76 4.01 -9.44 0.69
C ILE A 76 3.44 -10.17 -0.51
N PHE A 77 4.29 -10.94 -1.18
CA PHE A 77 3.94 -11.68 -2.39
C PHE A 77 4.04 -13.17 -2.13
N ASP A 78 3.23 -13.94 -2.86
CA ASP A 78 3.38 -15.39 -2.97
C ASP A 78 4.60 -15.67 -3.86
N GLN A 79 5.75 -15.96 -3.25
CA GLN A 79 6.90 -16.50 -3.96
C GLN A 79 7.57 -17.57 -3.10
N GLU A 80 7.82 -18.72 -3.73
CA GLU A 80 8.69 -19.79 -3.20
C GLU A 80 10.12 -19.29 -2.91
N ASP A 81 10.57 -18.18 -3.54
CA ASP A 81 11.93 -17.65 -3.45
C ASP A 81 12.10 -16.40 -2.54
N GLY A 82 11.09 -16.05 -1.73
CA GLY A 82 11.30 -15.16 -0.57
C GLY A 82 11.67 -13.69 -0.86
N ILE A 83 11.40 -13.16 -2.07
CA ILE A 83 11.64 -11.74 -2.37
C ILE A 83 10.56 -10.89 -1.68
N ARG A 84 10.78 -10.58 -0.40
CA ARG A 84 10.08 -9.47 0.27
C ARG A 84 10.58 -8.17 -0.36
N ARG A 85 9.69 -7.37 -0.96
CA ARG A 85 10.07 -6.02 -1.38
C ARG A 85 10.39 -5.16 -0.16
N SER A 86 11.19 -4.11 -0.38
CA SER A 86 11.57 -3.14 0.64
C SER A 86 10.34 -2.49 1.29
N VAL A 87 10.54 -2.03 2.52
CA VAL A 87 9.57 -1.15 3.21
C VAL A 87 9.38 0.11 2.39
N ILE A 88 8.11 0.49 2.19
CA ILE A 88 7.67 1.73 1.55
C ILE A 88 7.31 2.71 2.67
N GLY A 89 8.03 3.82 2.75
CA GLY A 89 7.98 4.76 3.85
C GLY A 89 9.08 4.52 4.90
N THR A 90 9.13 5.42 5.88
CA THR A 90 10.09 5.42 6.99
C THR A 90 9.28 5.36 8.29
N PRO A 91 9.16 4.19 8.93
CA PRO A 91 8.53 4.09 10.24
C PRO A 91 9.45 4.70 11.31
N ASN A 92 8.87 5.34 12.31
CA ASN A 92 9.61 5.77 13.49
C ASN A 92 10.00 4.57 14.39
N THR A 93 10.79 4.83 15.43
CA THR A 93 11.29 3.77 16.33
C THR A 93 10.23 3.16 17.25
N THR A 94 9.04 3.76 17.33
CA THR A 94 7.94 3.32 18.19
C THR A 94 6.84 2.59 17.42
N CYS A 95 6.94 2.49 16.08
CA CYS A 95 5.98 1.76 15.28
C CYS A 95 5.88 0.28 15.67
N GLU A 96 4.66 -0.19 15.85
CA GLU A 96 4.35 -1.61 15.87
C GLU A 96 4.07 -2.08 14.44
N SER A 97 4.55 -3.28 14.08
CA SER A 97 4.20 -3.90 12.80
C SER A 97 3.12 -4.96 12.98
N VAL A 98 2.14 -4.94 12.08
CA VAL A 98 1.04 -5.90 12.03
C VAL A 98 1.02 -6.54 10.67
N LEU A 99 0.98 -7.87 10.65
CA LEU A 99 0.82 -8.64 9.42
C LEU A 99 -0.67 -8.72 9.04
N VAL A 100 -0.99 -8.25 7.84
CA VAL A 100 -2.34 -8.26 7.28
C VAL A 100 -2.34 -9.13 6.03
N THR A 101 -2.68 -10.41 6.22
CA THR A 101 -2.75 -11.42 5.16
C THR A 101 -4.11 -12.11 5.22
N PRO A 102 -5.02 -11.89 4.26
CA PRO A 102 -6.27 -12.64 4.19
C PRO A 102 -6.02 -14.11 3.86
N ASP A 103 -6.97 -14.95 4.24
CA ASP A 103 -7.02 -16.34 3.77
C ASP A 103 -7.43 -16.35 2.29
N GLY A 104 -6.44 -16.45 1.39
CA GLY A 104 -6.63 -16.47 -0.06
C GLY A 104 -6.33 -15.12 -0.72
N GLU A 105 -7.03 -14.83 -1.82
CA GLU A 105 -6.76 -13.63 -2.64
C GLU A 105 -7.33 -12.36 -2.00
N ILE A 106 -6.56 -11.26 -2.02
CA ILE A 106 -7.04 -9.95 -1.60
C ILE A 106 -8.17 -9.49 -2.55
N LYS A 107 -9.38 -9.31 -2.02
CA LYS A 107 -10.56 -8.89 -2.80
C LYS A 107 -10.91 -7.41 -2.70
N ALA A 108 -10.45 -6.74 -1.65
CA ALA A 108 -10.81 -5.34 -1.42
C ALA A 108 -9.78 -4.63 -0.54
N PHE A 109 -9.73 -3.30 -0.69
CA PHE A 109 -9.09 -2.39 0.24
C PHE A 109 -10.12 -1.54 0.96
N VAL A 110 -9.91 -1.34 2.26
CA VAL A 110 -10.66 -0.41 3.10
C VAL A 110 -9.66 0.36 3.94
N GLY A 111 -9.82 1.66 4.01
CA GLY A 111 -9.03 2.52 4.88
C GLY A 111 -9.88 3.69 5.34
N ASP A 112 -9.56 4.19 6.52
CA ASP A 112 -10.09 5.44 7.05
C ASP A 112 -9.01 6.51 6.89
N PHE A 113 -9.38 7.65 6.35
CA PHE A 113 -8.47 8.74 6.06
C PHE A 113 -9.12 10.02 6.55
N ASP A 114 -8.38 10.81 7.34
CA ASP A 114 -8.88 12.10 7.77
C ASP A 114 -9.12 13.00 6.56
N ASP A 115 -10.29 13.65 6.54
CA ASP A 115 -10.58 14.70 5.58
C ASP A 115 -9.65 15.90 5.87
N LEU A 116 -8.73 16.19 4.94
CA LEU A 116 -7.97 17.43 4.98
C LEU A 116 -8.96 18.60 4.77
N GLN A 117 -9.23 19.37 5.83
CA GLN A 117 -9.96 20.64 5.76
C GLN A 117 -9.15 21.72 5.04
#